data_AF-A0A154PKL8-F1
#
_entry.id   AF-A0A154PKL8-F1
#
_cell.length_a   1.000
_cell.length_b   1.000
_cell.length_c   1.000
_cell.angle_alpha   90.00
_cell.angle_beta   90.00
_cell.angle_gamma   90.00
#
_symmetry.space_group_name_H-M   'P 1'
#
loop_
_entity.id
_entity.type
_entity.pdbx_description
1 polymer ?
#
loop_
_entity_poly.entity_id
_entity_poly.type
_entity_poly.pdbx_seq_one_letter_code
_entity_poly.pdbx_strand_id
1 'polypeptide(L)'
;MNTSPLITRPETLKIFGEDSMGVEEQRQTLDESYPVGFKGYGLSSEKVDSVGMFEYEGKDYKLRQGSVVIAAITSCTNTSNPSVMLGAGLLAKNAVEAGLTVAPYIKTSLSPGSGVVTYYLQESGVIPYLTKLGFDIVGYGCMTCIGNSGPLPDVIVETIEKNELICCGVLSGNRNFEGRIHPNTRANYLASPLLVIAYAIAGTVDIDFQTEPLGRRADGSPIYLQDIWPTRTDIQTVEQKHVIPAMFKEVYRKIEKGSSNWANLVAPDGKLYPWDSTSTYIKNPPYFDDLQKELPKINPVSKARVLLNLGDSVTTDHISPAGSIARNSPAARYLANRGLTPKEFNSYGSRRGNDAVMARGTFANIRLVNKFIGKPGPRTVYIPTNEEMDVFDAAEKYVKDQTPLIILVGKEYGSGSSRDWAAKGPYLLGIRAVIAESYERIHRSNLVGMGIIPLQYLPGQNAESLELTGYEVYDIAVPDNCQPGQKITVTTDNGKKFEVIVRFDTEVDLTYFRHGGILNYMIRKML
;
A
#
# COMPACT_ATOMS: atom_id res chain seq x y z
N MET A 1 -25.82 -10.57 19.35
CA MET A 1 -25.60 -9.25 18.74
C MET A 1 -25.63 -9.43 17.22
N ASN A 2 -26.68 -8.94 16.55
CA ASN A 2 -26.73 -8.88 15.09
C ASN A 2 -25.83 -7.72 14.65
N THR A 3 -24.61 -8.03 14.23
CA THR A 3 -23.77 -7.08 13.51
C THR A 3 -24.22 -7.04 12.07
N SER A 4 -24.62 -5.87 11.56
CA SER A 4 -24.98 -5.69 10.14
C SER A 4 -23.79 -6.02 9.22
N PRO A 5 -24.01 -6.49 7.99
CA PRO A 5 -22.94 -6.56 6.98
C PRO A 5 -22.36 -5.17 6.76
N LEU A 6 -21.04 -5.03 6.91
CA LEU A 6 -20.32 -3.76 6.76
C LEU A 6 -19.23 -3.90 5.72
N ILE A 7 -18.99 -2.81 5.00
CA ILE A 7 -17.85 -2.64 4.09
C ILE A 7 -17.04 -1.46 4.59
N THR A 8 -15.73 -1.51 4.38
CA THR A 8 -14.86 -0.39 4.78
C THR A 8 -14.85 0.64 3.66
N ARG A 9 -14.99 1.93 3.99
CA ARG A 9 -14.99 3.06 3.04
C ARG A 9 -13.78 3.02 2.08
N PRO A 10 -13.85 3.60 0.88
CA PRO A 10 -12.66 3.82 0.06
C PRO A 10 -11.57 4.54 0.83
N GLU A 11 -10.31 4.19 0.54
CA GLU A 11 -9.13 4.94 0.97
C GLU A 11 -8.86 5.03 2.48
N THR A 12 -9.55 4.25 3.33
CA THR A 12 -9.39 4.30 4.79
C THR A 12 -8.46 3.23 5.38
N LEU A 13 -7.92 3.51 6.55
CA LEU A 13 -7.20 2.53 7.35
C LEU A 13 -8.23 1.83 8.24
N LYS A 14 -8.32 0.49 8.21
CA LYS A 14 -9.19 -0.25 9.14
C LYS A 14 -8.58 -0.19 10.55
N ILE A 15 -8.67 0.96 11.21
CA ILE A 15 -8.45 1.11 12.64
C ILE A 15 -9.81 0.85 13.27
N PHE A 16 -9.91 -0.26 14.00
CA PHE A 16 -11.03 -0.68 14.86
C PHE A 16 -12.29 0.21 14.82
N GLY A 17 -13.21 -0.05 13.88
CA GLY A 17 -14.60 0.37 13.97
C GLY A 17 -14.97 1.79 13.56
N GLU A 18 -14.03 2.70 13.27
CA GLU A 18 -14.37 4.12 13.05
C GLU A 18 -14.73 4.49 11.60
N ASP A 19 -14.37 3.67 10.60
CA ASP A 19 -14.64 3.95 9.16
C ASP A 19 -15.42 2.84 8.42
N SER A 20 -16.26 2.09 9.15
CA SER A 20 -17.20 1.14 8.53
C SER A 20 -18.45 1.85 8.02
N MET A 21 -18.85 1.56 6.78
CA MET A 21 -20.15 1.95 6.25
C MET A 21 -21.09 0.75 6.20
N GLY A 22 -22.38 1.03 6.46
CA GLY A 22 -23.44 0.16 5.98
C GLY A 22 -23.32 -0.01 4.47
N VAL A 23 -23.67 -1.19 3.96
CA VAL A 23 -23.74 -1.44 2.51
C VAL A 23 -24.57 -0.36 1.80
N GLU A 24 -25.59 0.16 2.48
CA GLU A 24 -26.49 1.24 2.03
C GLU A 24 -25.81 2.63 1.90
N GLU A 25 -24.77 2.93 2.68
CA GLU A 25 -24.09 4.25 2.65
C GLU A 25 -23.09 4.39 1.48
N GLN A 26 -22.83 3.32 0.72
CA GLN A 26 -21.85 3.35 -0.38
C GLN A 26 -22.16 4.36 -1.48
N ARG A 27 -23.44 4.53 -1.83
CA ARG A 27 -23.88 5.48 -2.86
C ARG A 27 -23.39 6.90 -2.59
N GLN A 28 -23.25 7.28 -1.32
CA GLN A 28 -22.86 8.63 -0.92
C GLN A 28 -21.39 8.95 -1.22
N THR A 29 -20.51 7.96 -1.39
CA THR A 29 -19.07 8.21 -1.66
C THR A 29 -18.75 8.57 -3.11
N LEU A 30 -19.71 8.41 -4.02
CA LEU A 30 -19.60 8.79 -5.43
C LEU A 30 -20.44 10.05 -5.76
N ASP A 31 -20.95 10.72 -4.72
CA ASP A 31 -21.73 11.95 -4.80
C ASP A 31 -20.83 13.19 -5.03
N GLU A 32 -21.33 14.13 -5.82
CA GLU A 32 -20.69 15.40 -6.21
C GLU A 32 -20.33 16.30 -5.02
N SER A 33 -21.05 16.14 -3.91
CA SER A 33 -20.96 17.02 -2.74
C SER A 33 -19.68 16.84 -1.91
N TYR A 34 -18.84 15.85 -2.20
CA TYR A 34 -17.61 15.59 -1.44
C TYR A 34 -16.33 16.10 -2.11
N PRO A 35 -15.57 16.99 -1.44
CA PRO A 35 -14.29 17.48 -1.95
C PRO A 35 -13.26 16.36 -2.03
N VAL A 36 -12.21 16.56 -2.85
CA VAL A 36 -11.11 15.60 -3.00
C VAL A 36 -10.47 15.29 -1.64
N GLY A 37 -10.48 14.01 -1.27
CA GLY A 37 -9.90 13.47 -0.03
C GLY A 37 -10.43 12.07 0.25
N PHE A 38 -10.17 11.52 1.45
CA PHE A 38 -10.56 10.13 1.80
C PHE A 38 -12.05 9.79 1.62
N LYS A 39 -12.92 10.80 1.58
CA LYS A 39 -14.39 10.63 1.50
C LYS A 39 -14.98 11.10 0.17
N GLY A 40 -14.18 11.63 -0.75
CA GLY A 40 -14.69 12.29 -1.94
C GLY A 40 -13.66 12.40 -3.05
N TYR A 41 -14.14 12.36 -4.28
CA TYR A 41 -13.28 12.42 -5.46
C TYR A 41 -13.36 13.74 -6.22
N GLY A 42 -14.17 14.71 -5.73
CA GLY A 42 -14.35 16.01 -6.36
C GLY A 42 -14.91 15.92 -7.78
N LEU A 43 -15.85 15.00 -8.03
CA LEU A 43 -16.50 14.88 -9.33
C LEU A 43 -17.39 16.11 -9.59
N SER A 44 -17.28 16.69 -10.77
CA SER A 44 -18.24 17.68 -11.25
C SER A 44 -19.56 17.00 -11.63
N SER A 45 -20.67 17.74 -11.62
CA SER A 45 -21.99 17.18 -11.93
C SER A 45 -22.08 16.51 -13.31
N GLU A 46 -21.40 17.09 -14.30
CA GLU A 46 -21.31 16.52 -15.65
C GLU A 46 -20.59 15.16 -15.71
N LYS A 47 -19.80 14.81 -14.68
CA LYS A 47 -18.96 13.61 -14.65
C LYS A 47 -19.57 12.43 -13.90
N VAL A 48 -20.64 12.63 -13.13
CA VAL A 48 -21.30 11.55 -12.38
C VAL A 48 -21.91 10.53 -13.33
N ASP A 49 -22.61 11.00 -14.37
CA ASP A 49 -23.27 10.14 -15.36
C ASP A 49 -22.34 9.74 -16.52
N SER A 50 -21.02 9.91 -16.37
CA SER A 50 -20.07 9.53 -17.42
C SER A 50 -20.08 8.02 -17.67
N VAL A 51 -20.16 7.66 -18.95
CA VAL A 51 -20.15 6.27 -19.42
C VAL A 51 -19.06 6.08 -20.46
N GLY A 52 -18.21 5.09 -20.25
CA GLY A 52 -17.23 4.62 -21.24
C GLY A 52 -17.70 3.31 -21.88
N MET A 53 -17.88 3.31 -23.20
CA MET A 53 -18.20 2.11 -23.98
C MET A 53 -16.93 1.43 -24.49
N PHE A 54 -16.91 0.10 -24.52
CA PHE A 54 -15.77 -0.67 -25.04
C PHE A 54 -16.19 -2.05 -25.52
N GLU A 55 -15.43 -2.62 -26.45
CA GLU A 55 -15.59 -4.00 -26.90
C GLU A 55 -14.64 -4.92 -26.12
N TYR A 56 -15.15 -6.06 -25.63
CA TYR A 56 -14.35 -7.10 -25.01
C TYR A 56 -14.88 -8.48 -25.45
N GLU A 57 -14.01 -9.32 -25.99
CA GLU A 57 -14.37 -10.66 -26.50
C GLU A 57 -15.59 -10.66 -27.47
N GLY A 58 -15.67 -9.65 -28.35
CA GLY A 58 -16.72 -9.54 -29.37
C GLY A 58 -18.09 -9.09 -28.84
N LYS A 59 -18.15 -8.50 -27.64
CA LYS A 59 -19.36 -7.90 -27.06
C LYS A 59 -19.08 -6.50 -26.54
N ASP A 60 -20.08 -5.63 -26.68
CA ASP A 60 -20.05 -4.28 -26.14
C ASP A 60 -20.38 -4.28 -24.65
N TYR A 61 -19.55 -3.59 -23.88
CA TYR A 61 -19.71 -3.35 -22.45
C TYR A 61 -19.62 -1.85 -22.15
N LYS A 62 -20.06 -1.49 -20.95
CA LYS A 62 -20.00 -0.12 -20.46
C LYS A 62 -19.42 -0.05 -19.05
N LEU A 63 -18.53 0.90 -18.83
CA LEU A 63 -18.08 1.33 -17.51
C LEU A 63 -18.74 2.66 -17.15
N ARG A 64 -19.00 2.85 -15.86
CA ARG A 64 -19.47 4.10 -15.26
C ARG A 64 -18.75 4.33 -13.94
N GLN A 65 -19.05 5.44 -13.27
CA GLN A 65 -18.60 5.66 -11.89
C GLN A 65 -19.05 4.49 -11.00
N GLY A 66 -18.14 3.94 -10.19
CA GLY A 66 -18.46 2.81 -9.32
C GLY A 66 -18.39 1.42 -9.97
N SER A 67 -18.11 1.32 -11.28
CA SER A 67 -17.95 0.01 -11.94
C SER A 67 -16.81 -0.80 -11.32
N VAL A 68 -17.09 -2.06 -10.99
CA VAL A 68 -16.11 -3.00 -10.44
C VAL A 68 -15.27 -3.55 -11.60
N VAL A 69 -13.95 -3.34 -11.53
CA VAL A 69 -12.99 -3.86 -12.52
C VAL A 69 -12.01 -4.86 -11.91
N ILE A 70 -11.90 -4.91 -10.58
CA ILE A 70 -11.14 -5.91 -9.84
C ILE A 70 -12.02 -6.46 -8.72
N ALA A 71 -12.12 -7.79 -8.62
CA ALA A 71 -12.77 -8.46 -7.50
C ALA A 71 -11.87 -9.60 -6.99
N ALA A 72 -11.23 -9.41 -5.84
CA ALA A 72 -10.17 -10.31 -5.37
C ALA A 72 -10.47 -10.91 -4.00
N ILE A 73 -10.66 -12.24 -3.95
CA ILE A 73 -10.60 -12.99 -2.70
C ILE A 73 -9.13 -13.23 -2.37
N THR A 74 -8.59 -12.39 -1.50
CA THR A 74 -7.16 -12.30 -1.20
C THR A 74 -6.94 -12.08 0.30
N SER A 75 -5.68 -11.94 0.71
CA SER A 75 -5.23 -11.65 2.08
C SER A 75 -5.37 -12.77 3.10
N CYS A 76 -4.31 -12.98 3.88
CA CYS A 76 -4.33 -13.86 5.04
C CYS A 76 -5.42 -13.47 6.06
N THR A 77 -5.87 -12.22 6.10
CA THR A 77 -6.94 -11.75 7.00
C THR A 77 -8.23 -12.54 6.88
N ASN A 78 -8.64 -12.88 5.65
CA ASN A 78 -9.90 -13.57 5.40
C ASN A 78 -9.67 -15.00 4.89
N THR A 79 -8.61 -15.26 4.14
CA THR A 79 -8.36 -16.62 3.62
C THR A 79 -8.00 -17.61 4.72
N SER A 80 -7.58 -17.16 5.90
CA SER A 80 -7.34 -18.03 7.05
C SER A 80 -8.62 -18.45 7.78
N ASN A 81 -9.78 -17.86 7.44
CA ASN A 81 -11.07 -18.11 8.09
C ASN A 81 -11.93 -19.02 7.21
N PRO A 82 -12.11 -20.31 7.56
CA PRO A 82 -12.88 -21.24 6.74
C PRO A 82 -14.34 -20.86 6.58
N SER A 83 -14.97 -20.26 7.60
CA SER A 83 -16.39 -19.88 7.53
C SER A 83 -16.68 -18.91 6.39
N VAL A 84 -15.84 -17.88 6.19
CA VAL A 84 -16.05 -16.90 5.10
C VAL A 84 -15.62 -17.44 3.73
N MET A 85 -14.64 -18.35 3.68
CA MET A 85 -14.19 -18.97 2.44
C MET A 85 -15.19 -20.01 1.92
N LEU A 86 -15.70 -20.87 2.80
CA LEU A 86 -16.78 -21.80 2.48
C LEU A 86 -18.07 -21.03 2.18
N GLY A 87 -18.38 -19.98 2.94
CA GLY A 87 -19.51 -19.10 2.64
C GLY A 87 -19.41 -18.49 1.24
N ALA A 88 -18.23 -18.05 0.79
CA ALA A 88 -18.02 -17.56 -0.57
C ALA A 88 -18.24 -18.67 -1.61
N GLY A 89 -17.73 -19.88 -1.36
CA GLY A 89 -17.97 -21.04 -2.22
C GLY A 89 -19.45 -21.43 -2.32
N LEU A 90 -20.18 -21.40 -1.21
CA LEU A 90 -21.62 -21.68 -1.17
C LEU A 90 -22.43 -20.59 -1.88
N LEU A 91 -22.07 -19.32 -1.70
CA LEU A 91 -22.69 -18.21 -2.45
C LEU A 91 -22.43 -18.36 -3.96
N ALA A 92 -21.22 -18.72 -4.36
CA ALA A 92 -20.89 -19.00 -5.77
C ALA A 92 -21.74 -20.14 -6.33
N LYS A 93 -21.90 -21.23 -5.56
CA LYS A 93 -22.78 -22.34 -5.92
C LYS A 93 -24.21 -21.88 -6.15
N ASN A 94 -24.80 -21.20 -5.17
CA ASN A 94 -26.18 -20.70 -5.25
C ASN A 94 -26.37 -19.73 -6.43
N ALA A 95 -25.41 -18.84 -6.67
CA ALA A 95 -25.44 -17.89 -7.78
C ALA A 95 -25.43 -18.59 -9.14
N VAL A 96 -24.51 -19.54 -9.34
CA VAL A 96 -24.40 -20.31 -10.58
C VAL A 96 -25.64 -21.16 -10.83
N GLU A 97 -26.18 -21.82 -9.79
CA GLU A 97 -27.40 -22.62 -9.90
C GLU A 97 -28.64 -21.74 -10.18
N ALA A 98 -28.62 -20.47 -9.74
CA ALA A 98 -29.62 -19.48 -10.09
C ALA A 98 -29.46 -18.88 -11.51
N GLY A 99 -28.36 -19.18 -12.21
CA GLY A 99 -28.08 -18.69 -13.57
C GLY A 99 -27.31 -17.36 -13.63
N LEU A 100 -26.77 -16.88 -12.51
CA LEU A 100 -25.95 -15.66 -12.48
C LEU A 100 -24.54 -15.92 -13.03
N THR A 101 -23.93 -14.87 -13.58
CA THR A 101 -22.56 -14.87 -14.10
C THR A 101 -21.85 -13.58 -13.72
N VAL A 102 -20.53 -13.56 -13.84
CA VAL A 102 -19.70 -12.34 -13.71
C VAL A 102 -19.32 -11.87 -15.11
N ALA A 103 -19.33 -10.55 -15.34
CA ALA A 103 -18.90 -10.01 -16.63
C ALA A 103 -17.41 -10.34 -16.90
N PRO A 104 -17.04 -10.82 -18.10
CA PRO A 104 -15.73 -11.42 -18.36
C PRO A 104 -14.57 -10.41 -18.33
N TYR A 105 -14.88 -9.12 -18.43
CA TYR A 105 -13.88 -8.04 -18.32
C TYR A 105 -13.44 -7.78 -16.86
N ILE A 106 -14.20 -8.26 -15.87
CA ILE A 106 -13.87 -8.05 -14.45
C ILE A 106 -12.74 -8.99 -14.07
N LYS A 107 -11.65 -8.42 -13.54
CA LYS A 107 -10.51 -9.21 -13.10
C LYS A 107 -10.79 -9.86 -11.75
N THR A 108 -11.33 -11.07 -11.80
CA THR A 108 -11.58 -11.93 -10.65
C THR A 108 -10.34 -12.73 -10.26
N SER A 109 -10.18 -13.01 -8.96
CA SER A 109 -9.06 -13.83 -8.48
C SER A 109 -9.31 -14.43 -7.10
N LEU A 110 -8.83 -15.65 -6.88
CA LEU A 110 -8.71 -16.28 -5.57
C LEU A 110 -7.24 -16.54 -5.25
N SER A 111 -6.73 -15.94 -4.17
CA SER A 111 -5.33 -16.03 -3.73
C SER A 111 -5.25 -16.55 -2.29
N PRO A 112 -5.31 -17.88 -2.07
CA PRO A 112 -5.33 -18.43 -0.73
C PRO A 112 -4.00 -18.24 0.02
N GLY A 113 -4.07 -18.02 1.33
CA GLY A 113 -2.88 -17.95 2.18
C GLY A 113 -2.18 -19.31 2.40
N SER A 114 -2.85 -20.43 2.17
CA SER A 114 -2.28 -21.77 2.30
C SER A 114 -3.02 -22.80 1.44
N GLY A 115 -2.39 -23.95 1.22
CA GLY A 115 -3.01 -25.09 0.52
C GLY A 115 -4.19 -25.73 1.27
N VAL A 116 -4.32 -25.48 2.57
CA VAL A 116 -5.47 -25.98 3.37
C VAL A 116 -6.78 -25.41 2.86
N VAL A 117 -6.76 -24.14 2.41
CA VAL A 117 -7.94 -23.47 1.85
C VAL A 117 -8.44 -24.20 0.61
N THR A 118 -7.53 -24.45 -0.33
CA THR A 118 -7.85 -25.20 -1.55
C THR A 118 -8.39 -26.59 -1.22
N TYR A 119 -7.80 -27.27 -0.22
CA TYR A 119 -8.23 -28.59 0.19
C TYR A 119 -9.71 -28.61 0.61
N TYR A 120 -10.13 -27.79 1.58
CA TYR A 120 -11.53 -27.83 2.03
C TYR A 120 -12.50 -27.27 0.99
N LEU A 121 -12.09 -26.34 0.11
CA LEU A 121 -12.93 -25.86 -0.99
C LEU A 121 -13.14 -26.96 -2.05
N GLN A 122 -12.13 -27.77 -2.29
CA GLN A 122 -12.22 -28.91 -3.20
C GLN A 122 -13.11 -30.00 -2.62
N GLU A 123 -12.88 -30.40 -1.37
CA GLU A 123 -13.63 -31.47 -0.70
C GLU A 123 -15.11 -31.12 -0.49
N SER A 124 -15.42 -29.84 -0.28
CA SER A 124 -16.81 -29.36 -0.20
C SER A 124 -17.50 -29.21 -1.57
N GLY A 125 -16.76 -29.41 -2.67
CA GLY A 125 -17.30 -29.38 -4.04
C GLY A 125 -17.61 -27.97 -4.57
N VAL A 126 -17.10 -26.91 -3.94
CA VAL A 126 -17.45 -25.52 -4.32
C VAL A 126 -16.49 -24.92 -5.36
N ILE A 127 -15.30 -25.49 -5.57
CA ILE A 127 -14.31 -24.97 -6.56
C ILE A 127 -14.90 -24.81 -7.96
N PRO A 128 -15.62 -25.78 -8.56
CA PRO A 128 -16.14 -25.63 -9.92
C PRO A 128 -17.06 -24.40 -10.09
N TYR A 129 -17.81 -24.05 -9.04
CA TYR A 129 -18.70 -22.89 -9.04
C TYR A 129 -17.92 -21.57 -8.89
N LEU A 130 -16.88 -21.55 -8.05
CA LEU A 130 -15.95 -20.42 -7.96
C LEU A 130 -15.28 -20.14 -9.30
N THR A 131 -14.71 -21.17 -9.94
CA THR A 131 -14.09 -21.09 -11.27
C THR A 131 -15.08 -20.60 -12.33
N LYS A 132 -16.34 -21.05 -12.32
CA LYS A 132 -17.35 -20.58 -13.29
C LYS A 132 -17.66 -19.08 -13.16
N LEU A 133 -17.47 -18.51 -11.97
CA LEU A 133 -17.55 -17.05 -11.74
C LEU A 133 -16.20 -16.34 -11.92
N GLY A 134 -15.15 -17.04 -12.37
CA GLY A 134 -13.80 -16.52 -12.62
C GLY A 134 -12.87 -16.50 -11.39
N PHE A 135 -13.31 -17.01 -10.23
CA PHE A 135 -12.50 -17.06 -9.01
C PHE A 135 -11.58 -18.30 -8.98
N ASP A 136 -10.76 -18.45 -10.02
CA ASP A 136 -9.72 -19.47 -10.05
C ASP A 136 -8.63 -19.19 -9.02
N ILE A 137 -8.01 -20.27 -8.53
CA ILE A 137 -6.84 -20.18 -7.67
C ILE A 137 -5.65 -19.73 -8.52
N VAL A 138 -5.32 -18.45 -8.42
CA VAL A 138 -4.24 -17.82 -9.21
C VAL A 138 -2.87 -17.92 -8.54
N GLY A 139 -2.83 -18.25 -7.24
CA GLY A 139 -1.60 -18.58 -6.53
C GLY A 139 -1.70 -18.43 -5.01
N TYR A 140 -0.64 -18.86 -4.32
CA TYR A 140 -0.57 -18.86 -2.86
C TYR A 140 0.37 -17.78 -2.36
N GLY A 141 -0.18 -16.65 -1.89
CA GLY A 141 0.60 -15.50 -1.45
C GLY A 141 -0.21 -14.22 -1.34
N CYS A 142 0.46 -13.09 -1.06
CA CYS A 142 -0.24 -11.82 -0.83
C CYS A 142 -1.00 -11.29 -2.05
N MET A 143 -0.42 -11.42 -3.26
CA MET A 143 -1.04 -11.02 -4.54
C MET A 143 -1.71 -9.62 -4.47
N THR A 144 -3.00 -9.50 -4.84
CA THR A 144 -3.75 -8.24 -4.83
C THR A 144 -3.71 -7.50 -3.49
N CYS A 145 -3.64 -8.18 -2.34
CA CYS A 145 -3.57 -7.54 -1.01
C CYS A 145 -2.35 -6.60 -0.83
N ILE A 146 -1.23 -6.90 -1.51
CA ILE A 146 -0.02 -6.07 -1.48
C ILE A 146 0.13 -5.17 -2.71
N GLY A 147 -0.89 -5.12 -3.58
CA GLY A 147 -0.86 -4.37 -4.84
C GLY A 147 -0.27 -5.16 -6.01
N ASN A 148 0.06 -6.44 -5.84
CA ASN A 148 0.44 -7.33 -6.94
C ASN A 148 -0.82 -7.86 -7.65
N SER A 149 -1.65 -6.93 -8.12
CA SER A 149 -2.91 -7.20 -8.81
C SER A 149 -2.70 -7.57 -10.28
N GLY A 150 -1.54 -7.30 -10.86
CA GLY A 150 -1.24 -7.50 -12.29
C GLY A 150 -2.03 -6.55 -13.21
N PRO A 151 -1.81 -6.60 -14.53
CA PRO A 151 -2.44 -5.64 -15.45
C PRO A 151 -3.95 -5.87 -15.63
N LEU A 152 -4.70 -4.79 -15.85
CA LEU A 152 -6.00 -4.86 -16.50
C LEU A 152 -5.81 -4.89 -18.03
N PRO A 153 -6.76 -5.47 -18.80
CA PRO A 153 -6.76 -5.36 -20.25
C PRO A 153 -6.67 -3.91 -20.74
N ASP A 154 -5.87 -3.65 -21.77
CA ASP A 154 -5.58 -2.29 -22.26
C ASP A 154 -6.85 -1.52 -22.63
N VAL A 155 -7.81 -2.19 -23.29
CA VAL A 155 -9.10 -1.58 -23.65
C VAL A 155 -9.88 -1.06 -22.43
N ILE A 156 -9.78 -1.73 -21.28
CA ILE A 156 -10.42 -1.30 -20.03
C ILE A 156 -9.67 -0.09 -19.48
N VAL A 157 -8.34 -0.15 -19.45
CA VAL A 157 -7.48 0.95 -18.99
C VAL A 157 -7.74 2.22 -19.79
N GLU A 158 -7.71 2.12 -21.12
CA GLU A 158 -8.00 3.22 -22.04
C GLU A 158 -9.40 3.81 -21.82
N THR A 159 -10.39 2.95 -21.59
CA THR A 159 -11.77 3.37 -21.32
C THR A 159 -11.88 4.13 -20.00
N ILE A 160 -11.20 3.66 -18.95
CA ILE A 160 -11.17 4.34 -17.65
C ILE A 160 -10.52 5.71 -17.78
N GLU A 161 -9.36 5.78 -18.41
CA GLU A 161 -8.55 7.01 -18.51
C GLU A 161 -9.21 8.05 -19.41
N LYS A 162 -9.66 7.66 -20.61
CA LYS A 162 -10.29 8.57 -21.59
C LYS A 162 -11.55 9.23 -21.04
N ASN A 163 -12.31 8.52 -20.20
CA ASN A 163 -13.58 9.00 -19.66
C ASN A 163 -13.45 9.50 -18.22
N GLU A 164 -12.23 9.47 -17.65
CA GLU A 164 -11.93 9.91 -16.28
C GLU A 164 -12.80 9.21 -15.22
N LEU A 165 -13.04 7.90 -15.40
CA LEU A 165 -13.91 7.11 -14.53
C LEU A 165 -13.23 6.70 -13.22
N ILE A 166 -14.03 6.68 -12.16
CA ILE A 166 -13.67 6.17 -10.84
C ILE A 166 -14.17 4.74 -10.75
N CYS A 167 -13.36 3.83 -11.31
CA CYS A 167 -13.61 2.41 -11.21
C CYS A 167 -13.08 1.83 -9.89
N CYS A 168 -13.68 0.70 -9.49
CA CYS A 168 -13.54 0.13 -8.17
C CYS A 168 -12.76 -1.20 -8.18
N GLY A 169 -11.92 -1.37 -7.16
CA GLY A 169 -11.44 -2.66 -6.72
C GLY A 169 -12.18 -3.11 -5.46
N VAL A 170 -12.76 -4.31 -5.44
CA VAL A 170 -13.36 -4.90 -4.23
C VAL A 170 -12.51 -6.09 -3.82
N LEU A 171 -12.03 -6.10 -2.57
CA LEU A 171 -11.12 -7.14 -2.11
C LEU A 171 -11.35 -7.56 -0.67
N SER A 172 -11.05 -8.82 -0.35
CA SER A 172 -11.05 -9.32 1.03
C SER A 172 -9.76 -9.01 1.81
N GLY A 173 -9.15 -7.87 1.48
CA GLY A 173 -7.92 -7.36 2.09
C GLY A 173 -8.12 -6.69 3.45
N ASN A 174 -7.08 -5.99 3.91
CA ASN A 174 -7.10 -5.18 5.12
C ASN A 174 -6.63 -3.72 4.91
N ARG A 175 -6.29 -3.34 3.67
CA ARG A 175 -5.88 -1.99 3.27
C ARG A 175 -6.40 -1.68 1.88
N ASN A 176 -6.78 -0.44 1.66
CA ASN A 176 -7.41 0.03 0.42
C ASN A 176 -7.08 1.50 0.10
N PHE A 177 -5.90 1.98 0.52
CA PHE A 177 -5.39 3.30 0.13
C PHE A 177 -5.39 3.49 -1.40
N GLU A 178 -5.60 4.73 -1.84
CA GLU A 178 -5.53 5.10 -3.26
C GLU A 178 -4.19 4.66 -3.87
N GLY A 179 -4.25 4.07 -5.08
CA GLY A 179 -3.06 3.65 -5.82
C GLY A 179 -2.32 2.42 -5.25
N ARG A 180 -2.74 1.86 -4.11
CA ARG A 180 -2.12 0.64 -3.56
C ARG A 180 -2.57 -0.63 -4.27
N ILE A 181 -3.86 -0.75 -4.61
CA ILE A 181 -4.43 -1.99 -5.14
C ILE A 181 -4.12 -2.15 -6.63
N HIS A 182 -4.45 -1.14 -7.42
CA HIS A 182 -4.13 -1.06 -8.85
C HIS A 182 -4.08 0.41 -9.27
N PRO A 183 -3.20 0.82 -10.21
CA PRO A 183 -3.09 2.22 -10.65
C PRO A 183 -4.40 2.79 -11.23
N ASN A 184 -5.21 1.96 -11.87
CA ASN A 184 -6.49 2.36 -12.47
C ASN A 184 -7.72 2.11 -11.58
N THR A 185 -7.55 1.78 -10.29
CA THR A 185 -8.65 1.74 -9.31
C THR A 185 -8.47 2.82 -8.25
N ARG A 186 -9.18 3.94 -8.44
CA ARG A 186 -9.19 5.05 -7.48
C ARG A 186 -9.94 4.65 -6.22
N ALA A 187 -11.12 4.06 -6.39
CA ALA A 187 -11.92 3.54 -5.29
C ALA A 187 -11.56 2.07 -4.99
N ASN A 188 -11.29 1.75 -3.73
CA ASN A 188 -11.00 0.37 -3.33
C ASN A 188 -11.77 0.03 -2.04
N TYR A 189 -12.50 -1.08 -2.00
CA TYR A 189 -13.36 -1.45 -0.88
C TYR A 189 -12.92 -2.77 -0.25
N LEU A 190 -12.84 -2.78 1.08
CA LEU A 190 -12.58 -4.00 1.84
C LEU A 190 -13.89 -4.66 2.25
N ALA A 191 -14.13 -5.87 1.77
CA ALA A 191 -15.37 -6.60 1.96
C ALA A 191 -15.09 -8.07 2.38
N SER A 192 -16.10 -8.78 2.88
CA SER A 192 -15.96 -10.23 3.09
C SER A 192 -15.82 -10.96 1.75
N PRO A 193 -15.20 -12.16 1.71
CA PRO A 193 -15.15 -12.98 0.50
C PRO A 193 -16.51 -13.19 -0.21
N LEU A 194 -17.61 -13.29 0.56
CA LEU A 194 -18.97 -13.40 0.01
C LEU A 194 -19.37 -12.12 -0.75
N LEU A 195 -19.13 -10.95 -0.15
CA LEU A 195 -19.44 -9.67 -0.77
C LEU A 195 -18.55 -9.40 -1.98
N VAL A 196 -17.29 -9.84 -1.99
CA VAL A 196 -16.43 -9.74 -3.18
C VAL A 196 -17.10 -10.43 -4.38
N ILE A 197 -17.68 -11.63 -4.19
CA ILE A 197 -18.43 -12.32 -5.25
C ILE A 197 -19.72 -11.57 -5.60
N ALA A 198 -20.47 -11.08 -4.61
CA ALA A 198 -21.70 -10.32 -4.85
C ALA A 198 -21.45 -9.07 -5.73
N TYR A 199 -20.41 -8.30 -5.43
CA TYR A 199 -20.04 -7.13 -6.24
C TYR A 199 -19.46 -7.50 -7.61
N ALA A 200 -18.78 -8.64 -7.73
CA ALA A 200 -18.35 -9.13 -9.04
C ALA A 200 -19.56 -9.47 -9.93
N ILE A 201 -20.59 -10.10 -9.37
CA ILE A 201 -21.83 -10.41 -10.09
C ILE A 201 -22.58 -9.12 -10.46
N ALA A 202 -22.71 -8.19 -9.51
CA ALA A 202 -23.37 -6.90 -9.76
C ALA A 202 -22.61 -6.02 -10.77
N GLY A 203 -21.28 -6.13 -10.82
CA GLY A 203 -20.42 -5.35 -11.71
C GLY A 203 -20.28 -3.87 -11.31
N THR A 204 -20.86 -3.45 -10.19
CA THR A 204 -20.84 -2.09 -9.67
C THR A 204 -20.92 -2.11 -8.15
N VAL A 205 -20.26 -1.16 -7.48
CA VAL A 205 -20.45 -0.90 -6.05
C VAL A 205 -21.67 0.01 -5.78
N ASP A 206 -22.15 0.69 -6.81
CA ASP A 206 -23.41 1.45 -6.78
C ASP A 206 -24.59 0.51 -7.04
N ILE A 207 -24.96 -0.26 -6.03
CA ILE A 207 -26.11 -1.17 -6.02
C ILE A 207 -26.71 -1.23 -4.62
N ASP A 208 -28.04 -1.14 -4.54
CA ASP A 208 -28.78 -1.46 -3.32
C ASP A 208 -29.25 -2.92 -3.36
N PHE A 209 -28.53 -3.80 -2.68
CA PHE A 209 -28.85 -5.24 -2.67
C PHE A 209 -30.22 -5.60 -2.04
N GLN A 210 -30.90 -4.67 -1.35
CA GLN A 210 -32.24 -4.91 -0.81
C GLN A 210 -33.32 -4.68 -1.86
N THR A 211 -33.14 -3.69 -2.72
CA THR A 211 -34.18 -3.23 -3.66
C THR A 211 -33.87 -3.57 -5.11
N GLU A 212 -32.60 -3.79 -5.45
CA GLU A 212 -32.14 -4.09 -6.81
C GLU A 212 -31.72 -5.57 -6.96
N PRO A 213 -32.19 -6.25 -8.01
CA PRO A 213 -31.77 -7.62 -8.28
C PRO A 213 -30.36 -7.69 -8.88
N LEU A 214 -29.63 -8.75 -8.56
CA LEU A 214 -28.33 -9.10 -9.16
C LEU A 214 -28.47 -9.56 -10.62
N GLY A 215 -29.65 -10.05 -10.98
CA GLY A 215 -29.94 -10.55 -12.32
C GLY A 215 -31.34 -11.16 -12.37
N ARG A 216 -31.61 -11.93 -13.43
CA ARG A 216 -32.89 -12.61 -13.63
C ARG A 216 -32.66 -14.08 -13.96
N ARG A 217 -33.56 -14.94 -13.49
CA ARG A 217 -33.60 -16.36 -13.87
C ARG A 217 -34.05 -16.50 -15.33
N ALA A 218 -33.94 -17.71 -15.86
CA ALA A 218 -34.40 -18.03 -17.22
C ALA A 218 -35.91 -17.76 -17.42
N ASP A 219 -36.72 -17.83 -16.36
CA ASP A 219 -38.16 -17.52 -16.38
C ASP A 219 -38.47 -16.01 -16.25
N GLY A 220 -37.44 -15.17 -16.13
CA GLY A 220 -37.56 -13.71 -15.98
C GLY A 220 -37.71 -13.23 -14.53
N SER A 221 -37.84 -14.11 -13.55
CA SER A 221 -37.95 -13.73 -12.14
C SER A 221 -36.65 -13.07 -11.62
N PRO A 222 -36.75 -12.01 -10.80
CA PRO A 222 -35.58 -11.33 -10.26
C PRO A 222 -34.84 -12.22 -9.25
N ILE A 223 -33.52 -12.11 -9.21
CA ILE A 223 -32.66 -12.77 -8.21
C ILE A 223 -32.02 -11.69 -7.36
N TYR A 224 -32.36 -11.65 -6.08
CA TYR A 224 -31.79 -10.74 -5.09
C TYR A 224 -30.62 -11.39 -4.36
N LEU A 225 -29.78 -10.59 -3.71
CA LEU A 225 -28.66 -11.11 -2.93
C LEU A 225 -29.13 -12.08 -1.83
N GLN A 226 -30.25 -11.77 -1.17
CA GLN A 226 -30.83 -12.62 -0.13
C GLN A 226 -31.21 -14.02 -0.64
N ASP A 227 -31.54 -14.18 -1.92
CA ASP A 227 -31.97 -15.45 -2.50
C ASP A 227 -30.81 -16.44 -2.66
N ILE A 228 -29.58 -15.93 -2.72
CA ILE A 228 -28.36 -16.71 -2.93
C ILE A 228 -27.43 -16.70 -1.71
N TRP A 229 -27.73 -15.90 -0.69
CA TRP A 229 -26.88 -15.76 0.49
C TRP A 229 -26.96 -17.02 1.37
N PRO A 230 -25.84 -17.74 1.62
CA PRO A 230 -25.87 -18.94 2.44
C PRO A 230 -26.15 -18.58 3.91
N THR A 231 -26.96 -19.41 4.58
CA THR A 231 -27.24 -19.20 6.00
C THR A 231 -26.01 -19.58 6.84
N ARG A 232 -25.93 -19.06 8.06
CA ARG A 232 -24.86 -19.46 9.00
C ARG A 232 -24.86 -20.96 9.28
N THR A 233 -26.04 -21.58 9.33
CA THR A 233 -26.19 -23.02 9.57
C THR A 233 -25.63 -23.83 8.41
N ASP A 234 -25.86 -23.41 7.17
CA ASP A 234 -25.31 -24.09 5.99
C ASP A 234 -23.77 -24.05 6.00
N ILE A 235 -23.20 -22.88 6.28
CA ILE A 235 -21.75 -22.68 6.37
C ILE A 235 -21.15 -23.58 7.46
N GLN A 236 -21.74 -23.58 8.66
CA GLN A 236 -21.26 -24.38 9.79
C GLN A 236 -21.31 -25.88 9.51
N THR A 237 -22.37 -26.35 8.83
CA THR A 237 -22.53 -27.75 8.46
C THR A 237 -21.41 -28.21 7.53
N VAL A 238 -21.09 -27.40 6.51
CA VAL A 238 -19.98 -27.70 5.58
C VAL A 238 -18.63 -27.59 6.28
N GLU A 239 -18.44 -26.57 7.12
CA GLU A 239 -17.20 -26.37 7.87
C GLU A 239 -16.89 -27.56 8.79
N GLN A 240 -17.84 -27.99 9.61
CA GLN A 240 -17.65 -29.15 10.52
C GLN A 240 -17.33 -30.44 9.77
N LYS A 241 -17.87 -30.61 8.56
CA LYS A 241 -17.67 -31.81 7.75
C LYS A 241 -16.31 -31.83 7.03
N HIS A 242 -15.86 -30.68 6.52
CA HIS A 242 -14.73 -30.62 5.59
C HIS A 242 -13.44 -30.02 6.19
N VAL A 243 -13.52 -29.32 7.33
CA VAL A 243 -12.37 -28.71 7.99
C VAL A 243 -11.86 -29.63 9.11
N ILE A 244 -11.07 -30.64 8.74
CA ILE A 244 -10.62 -31.71 9.66
C ILE A 244 -9.10 -31.70 9.92
N PRO A 245 -8.60 -32.14 11.09
CA PRO A 245 -7.17 -32.12 11.42
C PRO A 245 -6.26 -32.84 10.41
N ALA A 246 -6.76 -33.88 9.75
CA ALA A 246 -5.99 -34.66 8.77
C ALA A 246 -5.50 -33.79 7.60
N MET A 247 -6.29 -32.82 7.14
CA MET A 247 -5.90 -31.96 6.03
C MET A 247 -4.70 -31.05 6.38
N PHE A 248 -4.67 -30.54 7.62
CA PHE A 248 -3.55 -29.73 8.11
C PHE A 248 -2.28 -30.56 8.16
N LYS A 249 -2.34 -31.79 8.68
CA LYS A 249 -1.19 -32.70 8.71
C LYS A 249 -0.65 -32.97 7.31
N GLU A 250 -1.51 -33.21 6.34
CA GLU A 250 -1.07 -33.51 4.98
C GLU A 250 -0.43 -32.32 4.26
N VAL A 251 -1.03 -31.13 4.39
CA VAL A 251 -0.48 -29.91 3.77
C VAL A 251 0.86 -29.52 4.40
N TYR A 252 0.94 -29.50 5.74
CA TYR A 252 2.17 -29.08 6.42
C TYR A 252 3.31 -30.10 6.34
N ARG A 253 3.03 -31.40 6.19
CA ARG A 253 4.07 -32.43 5.95
C ARG A 253 4.90 -32.15 4.69
N LYS A 254 4.35 -31.42 3.72
CA LYS A 254 4.98 -31.14 2.43
C LYS A 254 5.64 -29.76 2.37
N ILE A 255 5.46 -28.90 3.38
CA ILE A 255 5.87 -27.48 3.29
C ILE A 255 7.39 -27.31 3.18
N GLU A 256 8.16 -28.14 3.88
CA GLU A 256 9.64 -28.08 3.89
C GLU A 256 10.26 -28.57 2.57
N LYS A 257 9.54 -29.41 1.81
CA LYS A 257 10.03 -29.93 0.53
C LYS A 257 9.99 -28.86 -0.58
N GLY A 258 9.09 -27.87 -0.45
CA GLY A 258 8.87 -26.87 -1.48
C GLY A 258 8.40 -27.47 -2.81
N SER A 259 8.50 -26.66 -3.88
CA SER A 259 8.25 -27.12 -5.25
C SER A 259 9.52 -27.72 -5.87
N SER A 260 9.38 -28.43 -7.01
CA SER A 260 10.53 -28.87 -7.80
C SER A 260 11.45 -27.71 -8.19
N ASN A 261 10.87 -26.55 -8.54
CA ASN A 261 11.63 -25.34 -8.84
C ASN A 261 12.46 -24.86 -7.63
N TRP A 262 11.90 -24.93 -6.42
CA TRP A 262 12.65 -24.60 -5.20
C TRP A 262 13.79 -25.58 -4.93
N ALA A 263 13.52 -26.89 -5.05
CA ALA A 263 14.52 -27.93 -4.83
C ALA A 263 15.69 -27.88 -5.84
N ASN A 264 15.46 -27.32 -7.03
CA ASN A 264 16.46 -27.18 -8.08
C ASN A 264 17.27 -25.88 -8.02
N LEU A 265 17.03 -25.00 -7.05
CA LEU A 265 17.84 -23.79 -6.87
C LEU A 265 19.24 -24.18 -6.36
N VAL A 266 20.27 -23.75 -7.08
CA VAL A 266 21.67 -23.91 -6.66
C VAL A 266 22.08 -22.71 -5.83
N ALA A 267 22.52 -22.96 -4.59
CA ALA A 267 23.07 -21.94 -3.70
C ALA A 267 24.61 -22.07 -3.65
N PRO A 268 25.36 -20.96 -3.59
CA PRO A 268 26.82 -21.01 -3.44
C PRO A 268 27.23 -21.54 -2.06
N ASP A 269 28.36 -22.24 -1.99
CA ASP A 269 28.96 -22.67 -0.73
C ASP A 269 29.70 -21.50 -0.06
N GLY A 270 29.27 -21.08 1.12
CA GLY A 270 29.95 -20.02 1.88
C GLY A 270 29.08 -19.32 2.92
N LYS A 271 29.72 -18.69 3.90
CA LYS A 271 29.05 -17.86 4.92
C LYS A 271 28.94 -16.38 4.53
N LEU A 272 29.82 -15.92 3.64
CA LEU A 272 29.84 -14.55 3.13
C LEU A 272 29.16 -14.51 1.76
N TYR A 273 28.27 -13.52 1.57
CA TYR A 273 27.48 -13.41 0.34
C TYR A 273 28.37 -12.93 -0.83
N PRO A 274 28.43 -13.67 -1.95
CA PRO A 274 29.23 -13.29 -3.11
C PRO A 274 28.50 -12.22 -3.94
N TRP A 275 28.69 -10.95 -3.59
CA TRP A 275 28.02 -9.83 -4.28
C TRP A 275 28.35 -9.82 -5.78
N ASP A 276 27.31 -9.85 -6.61
CA ASP A 276 27.42 -9.69 -8.06
C ASP A 276 27.13 -8.24 -8.47
N SER A 277 28.14 -7.55 -9.00
CA SER A 277 28.04 -6.15 -9.46
C SER A 277 27.07 -5.93 -10.62
N THR A 278 26.77 -6.99 -11.38
CA THR A 278 25.83 -6.95 -12.52
C THR A 278 24.37 -7.12 -12.07
N SER A 279 24.15 -7.66 -10.87
CA SER A 279 22.82 -7.92 -10.33
C SER A 279 22.00 -6.63 -10.22
N THR A 280 20.78 -6.69 -10.76
CA THR A 280 19.78 -5.63 -10.60
C THR A 280 18.83 -5.89 -9.41
N TYR A 281 19.01 -7.00 -8.69
CA TYR A 281 18.14 -7.42 -7.59
C TYR A 281 18.81 -7.35 -6.22
N ILE A 282 20.05 -7.80 -6.10
CA ILE A 282 20.78 -7.88 -4.84
C ILE A 282 22.07 -7.07 -4.97
N LYS A 283 22.22 -6.01 -4.17
CA LYS A 283 23.36 -5.09 -4.19
C LYS A 283 23.87 -4.89 -2.76
N ASN A 284 25.20 -4.78 -2.60
CA ASN A 284 25.79 -4.42 -1.31
C ASN A 284 25.38 -2.98 -0.95
N PRO A 285 24.66 -2.76 0.17
CA PRO A 285 24.19 -1.44 0.52
C PRO A 285 25.29 -0.60 1.21
N PRO A 286 25.27 0.73 1.03
CA PRO A 286 26.34 1.63 1.51
C PRO A 286 26.25 1.99 3.01
N TYR A 287 25.40 1.31 3.80
CA TYR A 287 25.08 1.74 5.17
C TYR A 287 26.29 1.70 6.14
N PHE A 288 27.34 0.98 5.77
CA PHE A 288 28.48 0.69 6.65
C PHE A 288 29.84 1.10 6.05
N ASP A 289 29.87 1.79 4.91
CA ASP A 289 31.11 2.06 4.16
C ASP A 289 32.14 2.84 5.01
N ASP A 290 31.68 3.75 5.86
CA ASP A 290 32.52 4.57 6.76
C ASP A 290 32.38 4.17 8.25
N LEU A 291 31.91 2.95 8.56
CA LEU A 291 31.67 2.54 9.94
C LEU A 291 32.99 2.38 10.71
N GLN A 292 33.16 3.19 11.76
CA GLN A 292 34.29 3.09 12.70
C GLN A 292 33.88 2.39 14.01
N LYS A 293 34.86 1.78 14.69
CA LYS A 293 34.67 1.15 16.01
C LYS A 293 34.25 2.17 17.07
N GLU A 294 34.91 3.33 17.07
CA GLU A 294 34.55 4.44 17.96
C GLU A 294 33.22 5.08 17.57
N LEU A 295 32.54 5.67 18.54
CA LEU A 295 31.28 6.35 18.30
C LEU A 295 31.50 7.67 17.55
N PRO A 296 30.65 7.97 16.54
CA PRO A 296 30.70 9.26 15.88
C PRO A 296 30.29 10.36 16.86
N LYS A 297 30.83 11.56 16.66
CA LYS A 297 30.30 12.75 17.35
C LYS A 297 28.90 13.06 16.82
N ILE A 298 27.98 13.40 17.72
CA ILE A 298 26.66 13.90 17.33
C ILE A 298 26.86 15.32 16.82
N ASN A 299 26.60 15.53 15.54
CA ASN A 299 26.65 16.87 14.96
C ASN A 299 25.24 17.45 14.89
N PRO A 300 25.06 18.76 15.15
CA PRO A 300 23.78 19.42 14.91
C PRO A 300 23.42 19.33 13.42
N VAL A 301 22.12 19.31 13.12
CA VAL A 301 21.64 19.43 11.74
C VAL A 301 21.61 20.91 11.42
N SER A 302 22.67 21.41 10.82
CA SER A 302 22.85 22.83 10.52
C SER A 302 22.62 23.15 9.05
N LYS A 303 22.07 24.34 8.79
CA LYS A 303 21.79 24.85 7.43
C LYS A 303 21.00 23.89 6.54
N ALA A 304 20.04 23.16 7.13
CA ALA A 304 19.27 22.17 6.40
C ALA A 304 18.19 22.82 5.52
N ARG A 305 17.85 22.14 4.43
CA ARG A 305 16.73 22.51 3.53
C ARG A 305 15.61 21.48 3.62
N VAL A 306 14.38 21.94 3.41
CA VAL A 306 13.22 21.05 3.32
C VAL A 306 13.18 20.41 1.93
N LEU A 307 13.25 19.09 1.87
CA LEU A 307 13.08 18.35 0.62
C LEU A 307 11.60 18.22 0.24
N LEU A 308 10.72 18.06 1.23
CA LEU A 308 9.28 17.84 1.06
C LEU A 308 8.50 18.54 2.16
N ASN A 309 7.43 19.23 1.78
CA ASN A 309 6.44 19.79 2.70
C ASN A 309 5.11 19.06 2.49
N LEU A 310 4.74 18.19 3.40
CA LEU A 310 3.67 17.21 3.23
C LEU A 310 2.48 17.49 4.15
N GLY A 311 1.31 16.95 3.78
CA GLY A 311 0.09 17.00 4.59
C GLY A 311 -0.03 15.86 5.60
N ASP A 312 -1.26 15.55 5.97
CA ASP A 312 -1.64 14.49 6.91
C ASP A 312 -1.62 13.10 6.26
N SER A 313 -1.57 12.07 7.11
CA SER A 313 -1.78 10.65 6.79
C SER A 313 -0.91 10.13 5.63
N VAL A 314 0.31 10.65 5.51
CA VAL A 314 1.31 10.18 4.54
C VAL A 314 1.73 8.76 4.89
N THR A 315 1.12 7.79 4.22
CA THR A 315 1.42 6.36 4.40
C THR A 315 2.84 5.97 3.97
N THR A 316 3.31 4.83 4.48
CA THR A 316 4.56 4.20 3.99
C THR A 316 4.54 3.76 2.52
N ASP A 317 3.36 3.67 1.88
CA ASP A 317 3.27 3.47 0.43
C ASP A 317 3.55 4.77 -0.35
N HIS A 318 3.32 5.95 0.24
CA HIS A 318 3.78 7.22 -0.33
C HIS A 318 5.30 7.35 -0.20
N ILE A 319 5.85 6.99 0.96
CA ILE A 319 7.29 7.11 1.27
C ILE A 319 8.12 6.09 0.49
N SER A 320 7.67 4.84 0.42
CA SER A 320 8.39 3.75 -0.25
C SER A 320 7.39 2.82 -0.95
N PRO A 321 6.92 3.16 -2.17
CA PRO A 321 6.00 2.32 -2.95
C PRO A 321 6.53 0.89 -3.12
N ALA A 322 5.62 -0.08 -3.23
CA ALA A 322 5.97 -1.50 -3.44
C ALA A 322 5.47 -2.07 -4.78
N GLY A 323 4.54 -1.39 -5.44
CA GLY A 323 3.94 -1.82 -6.70
C GLY A 323 4.83 -1.54 -7.92
N SER A 324 4.17 -1.37 -9.08
CA SER A 324 4.82 -1.16 -10.37
C SER A 324 5.73 0.08 -10.40
N ILE A 325 6.80 -0.02 -11.19
CA ILE A 325 7.74 1.09 -11.41
C ILE A 325 7.26 1.91 -12.62
N ALA A 326 6.92 3.19 -12.40
CA ALA A 326 6.45 4.09 -13.46
C ALA A 326 7.56 4.34 -14.50
N ARG A 327 7.21 4.32 -15.80
CA ARG A 327 8.19 4.39 -16.91
C ARG A 327 9.01 5.67 -16.94
N ASN A 328 8.45 6.77 -16.46
CA ASN A 328 9.09 8.09 -16.39
C ASN A 328 9.84 8.35 -15.07
N SER A 329 9.95 7.36 -14.17
CA SER A 329 10.58 7.53 -12.86
C SER A 329 12.12 7.42 -12.87
N PRO A 330 12.82 7.94 -11.85
CA PRO A 330 14.26 7.76 -11.69
C PRO A 330 14.67 6.28 -11.66
N ALA A 331 13.88 5.42 -11.04
CA ALA A 331 14.13 3.98 -10.97
C ALA A 331 14.03 3.31 -12.36
N ALA A 332 13.05 3.71 -13.17
CA ALA A 332 12.94 3.24 -14.55
C ALA A 332 14.15 3.67 -15.39
N ARG A 333 14.60 4.93 -15.27
CA ARG A 333 15.83 5.41 -15.94
C ARG A 333 17.05 4.57 -15.54
N TYR A 334 17.21 4.28 -14.25
CA TYR A 334 18.30 3.44 -13.76
C TYR A 334 18.27 2.00 -14.30
N LEU A 335 17.08 1.36 -14.31
CA LEU A 335 16.93 -0.01 -14.81
C LEU A 335 17.10 -0.07 -16.35
N ALA A 336 16.59 0.91 -17.08
CA ALA A 336 16.77 1.03 -18.52
C ALA A 336 18.24 1.21 -18.91
N ASN A 337 19.00 2.02 -18.16
CA ASN A 337 20.45 2.16 -18.34
C ASN A 337 21.23 0.87 -18.07
N ARG A 338 20.59 -0.14 -17.44
CA ARG A 338 21.13 -1.50 -17.25
C ARG A 338 20.54 -2.52 -18.23
N GLY A 339 19.91 -2.06 -19.31
CA GLY A 339 19.42 -2.91 -20.40
C GLY A 339 18.07 -3.57 -20.15
N LEU A 340 17.32 -3.19 -19.11
CA LEU A 340 16.00 -3.77 -18.83
C LEU A 340 14.89 -3.00 -19.55
N THR A 341 13.89 -3.74 -20.04
CA THR A 341 12.66 -3.17 -20.59
C THR A 341 11.60 -2.97 -19.50
N PRO A 342 10.55 -2.15 -19.72
CA PRO A 342 9.49 -1.94 -18.72
C PRO A 342 8.81 -3.22 -18.21
N LYS A 343 8.71 -4.26 -19.05
CA LYS A 343 8.15 -5.56 -18.66
C LYS A 343 9.04 -6.29 -17.64
N GLU A 344 10.34 -6.01 -17.65
CA GLU A 344 11.36 -6.65 -16.80
C GLU A 344 11.67 -5.82 -15.54
N PHE A 345 11.13 -4.60 -15.43
CA PHE A 345 11.32 -3.77 -14.24
C PHE A 345 10.83 -4.46 -12.96
N ASN A 346 9.77 -5.27 -13.08
CA ASN A 346 9.09 -5.89 -11.95
C ASN A 346 8.55 -4.80 -10.99
N SER A 347 8.34 -5.11 -9.72
CA SER A 347 7.83 -4.16 -8.72
C SER A 347 8.93 -3.60 -7.83
N TYR A 348 8.72 -2.44 -7.21
CA TYR A 348 9.62 -1.93 -6.18
C TYR A 348 9.80 -2.93 -5.03
N GLY A 349 8.74 -3.65 -4.64
CA GLY A 349 8.81 -4.70 -3.61
C GLY A 349 9.84 -5.79 -3.95
N SER A 350 9.93 -6.18 -5.22
CA SER A 350 10.92 -7.16 -5.70
C SER A 350 12.36 -6.63 -5.70
N ARG A 351 12.53 -5.30 -5.76
CA ARG A 351 13.83 -4.61 -5.87
C ARG A 351 14.42 -4.21 -4.51
N ARG A 352 13.82 -4.64 -3.39
CA ARG A 352 14.24 -4.30 -2.03
C ARG A 352 15.65 -4.74 -1.64
N GLY A 353 16.25 -5.67 -2.38
CA GLY A 353 17.66 -6.04 -2.22
C GLY A 353 18.64 -5.07 -2.91
N ASN A 354 18.14 -4.06 -3.62
CA ASN A 354 18.94 -3.12 -4.40
C ASN A 354 18.68 -1.67 -3.96
N ASP A 355 19.59 -1.12 -3.16
CA ASP A 355 19.48 0.25 -2.63
C ASP A 355 19.42 1.32 -3.72
N ALA A 356 20.09 1.11 -4.86
CA ALA A 356 20.08 2.07 -5.95
C ALA A 356 18.69 2.25 -6.56
N VAL A 357 17.90 1.18 -6.63
CA VAL A 357 16.50 1.22 -7.10
C VAL A 357 15.58 1.78 -6.01
N MET A 358 15.77 1.35 -4.77
CA MET A 358 14.88 1.73 -3.68
C MET A 358 15.05 3.19 -3.25
N ALA A 359 16.27 3.73 -3.27
CA ALA A 359 16.50 5.17 -3.08
C ALA A 359 15.76 5.97 -4.17
N ARG A 360 15.88 5.57 -5.44
CA ARG A 360 15.16 6.15 -6.58
C ARG A 360 13.64 6.01 -6.49
N GLY A 361 13.18 4.96 -5.82
CA GLY A 361 11.76 4.73 -5.52
C GLY A 361 11.24 5.49 -4.31
N THR A 362 12.10 6.13 -3.53
CA THR A 362 11.69 6.83 -2.30
C THR A 362 10.94 8.10 -2.66
N PHE A 363 9.74 8.26 -2.10
CA PHE A 363 8.77 9.32 -2.44
C PHE A 363 8.38 9.32 -3.93
N ALA A 364 8.53 8.18 -4.63
CA ALA A 364 8.20 8.05 -6.05
C ALA A 364 6.73 7.66 -6.31
N ASN A 365 5.87 7.74 -5.29
CA ASN A 365 4.46 7.44 -5.45
C ASN A 365 3.76 8.54 -6.26
N ILE A 366 3.04 8.15 -7.30
CA ILE A 366 2.33 9.08 -8.21
C ILE A 366 1.21 9.88 -7.54
N ARG A 367 0.78 9.47 -6.35
CA ARG A 367 -0.25 10.14 -5.53
C ARG A 367 0.34 10.96 -4.38
N LEU A 368 1.67 11.09 -4.28
CA LEU A 368 2.28 11.95 -3.27
C LEU A 368 1.81 13.41 -3.46
N VAL A 369 1.27 14.03 -2.41
CA VAL A 369 0.89 15.45 -2.44
C VAL A 369 1.93 16.26 -1.66
N ASN A 370 2.80 16.94 -2.41
CA ASN A 370 3.78 17.86 -1.87
C ASN A 370 3.24 19.30 -1.98
N LYS A 371 3.15 20.01 -0.85
CA LYS A 371 2.63 21.38 -0.76
C LYS A 371 3.44 22.38 -1.60
N PHE A 372 4.72 22.11 -1.89
CA PHE A 372 5.51 22.91 -2.83
C PHE A 372 4.98 22.86 -4.27
N ILE A 373 4.32 21.77 -4.64
CA ILE A 373 3.83 21.51 -6.00
C ILE A 373 2.32 21.76 -6.12
N GLY A 374 1.57 21.50 -5.05
CA GLY A 374 0.13 21.75 -4.98
C GLY A 374 -0.75 20.73 -5.71
N LYS A 375 -0.17 19.77 -6.44
CA LYS A 375 -0.87 18.68 -7.14
C LYS A 375 -0.21 17.31 -6.86
N PRO A 376 -0.96 16.19 -6.98
CA PRO A 376 -0.39 14.86 -6.82
C PRO A 376 0.73 14.56 -7.82
N GLY A 377 1.83 13.99 -7.34
CA GLY A 377 2.95 13.56 -8.15
C GLY A 377 4.24 13.37 -7.33
N PRO A 378 5.20 12.56 -7.81
CA PRO A 378 6.44 12.27 -7.10
C PRO A 378 7.48 13.38 -7.31
N ARG A 379 7.10 14.63 -7.06
CA ARG A 379 7.85 15.84 -7.46
C ARG A 379 8.13 16.75 -6.27
N THR A 380 9.20 17.52 -6.39
CA THR A 380 9.54 18.60 -5.45
C THR A 380 10.27 19.73 -6.16
N VAL A 381 10.54 20.81 -5.43
CA VAL A 381 11.33 21.96 -5.89
C VAL A 381 12.74 21.86 -5.30
N TYR A 382 13.75 21.88 -6.17
CA TYR A 382 15.11 22.14 -5.75
C TYR A 382 15.27 23.66 -5.53
N ILE A 383 15.14 24.07 -4.27
CA ILE A 383 15.00 25.46 -3.82
C ILE A 383 16.11 26.39 -4.36
N PRO A 384 17.40 26.00 -4.41
CA PRO A 384 18.47 26.91 -4.88
C PRO A 384 18.28 27.46 -6.30
N THR A 385 17.64 26.70 -7.19
CA THR A 385 17.36 27.15 -8.58
C THR A 385 15.86 27.25 -8.88
N ASN A 386 15.01 26.97 -7.89
CA ASN A 386 13.56 26.93 -8.03
C ASN A 386 13.07 26.00 -9.16
N GLU A 387 13.78 24.89 -9.40
CA GLU A 387 13.46 23.94 -10.47
C GLU A 387 12.61 22.77 -9.92
N GLU A 388 11.50 22.47 -10.60
CA GLU A 388 10.69 21.28 -10.30
C GLU A 388 11.34 20.01 -10.88
N MET A 389 11.57 18.99 -10.05
CA MET A 389 12.15 17.71 -10.46
C MET A 389 11.61 16.53 -9.64
N ASP A 390 12.01 15.30 -10.00
CA ASP A 390 11.68 14.11 -9.22
C ASP A 390 12.39 14.20 -7.86
N VAL A 391 11.75 13.71 -6.79
CA VAL A 391 12.27 13.85 -5.42
C VAL A 391 13.70 13.31 -5.28
N PHE A 392 13.99 12.17 -5.92
CA PHE A 392 15.33 11.59 -5.93
C PHE A 392 16.37 12.50 -6.61
N ASP A 393 16.02 13.08 -7.76
CA ASP A 393 16.96 13.95 -8.50
C ASP A 393 17.27 15.23 -7.70
N ALA A 394 16.28 15.80 -7.01
CA ALA A 394 16.47 16.93 -6.11
C ALA A 394 17.40 16.57 -4.94
N ALA A 395 17.19 15.39 -4.34
CA ALA A 395 18.03 14.89 -3.26
C ALA A 395 19.48 14.69 -3.72
N GLU A 396 19.72 14.14 -4.93
CA GLU A 396 21.06 14.00 -5.49
C GLU A 396 21.75 15.37 -5.66
N LYS A 397 21.04 16.42 -6.10
CA LYS A 397 21.59 17.78 -6.18
C LYS A 397 22.00 18.29 -4.78
N TYR A 398 21.13 18.18 -3.78
CA TYR A 398 21.46 18.61 -2.42
C TYR A 398 22.61 17.83 -1.77
N VAL A 399 22.71 16.53 -2.02
CA VAL A 399 23.85 15.71 -1.57
C VAL A 399 25.15 16.21 -2.21
N LYS A 400 25.13 16.53 -3.52
CA LYS A 400 26.29 17.11 -4.21
C LYS A 400 26.69 18.47 -3.64
N ASP A 401 25.71 19.27 -3.24
CA ASP A 401 25.92 20.57 -2.59
C ASP A 401 26.23 20.46 -1.09
N GLN A 402 26.33 19.24 -0.55
CA GLN A 402 26.57 18.96 0.88
C GLN A 402 25.55 19.64 1.81
N THR A 403 24.30 19.79 1.34
CA THR A 403 23.22 20.42 2.10
C THR A 403 22.41 19.34 2.84
N PRO A 404 22.34 19.37 4.18
CA PRO A 404 21.51 18.45 4.93
C PRO A 404 20.03 18.64 4.61
N LEU A 405 19.26 17.55 4.60
CA LEU A 405 17.84 17.60 4.28
C LEU A 405 16.97 17.28 5.49
N ILE A 406 15.81 17.93 5.54
CA ILE A 406 14.70 17.59 6.42
C ILE A 406 13.40 17.48 5.63
N ILE A 407 12.33 17.00 6.26
CA ILE A 407 10.97 17.07 5.71
C ILE A 407 10.01 17.60 6.78
N LEU A 408 9.00 18.36 6.33
CA LEU A 408 7.89 18.83 7.17
C LEU A 408 6.65 17.99 6.83
N VAL A 409 5.91 17.54 7.84
CA VAL A 409 4.77 16.64 7.65
C VAL A 409 3.65 16.98 8.64
N GLY A 410 2.40 16.70 8.25
CA GLY A 410 1.24 16.77 9.13
C GLY A 410 1.15 15.58 10.09
N LYS A 411 -0.08 15.14 10.35
CA LYS A 411 -0.43 14.06 11.29
C LYS A 411 -0.22 12.67 10.69
N GLU A 412 -0.11 11.68 11.56
CA GLU A 412 -0.10 10.24 11.23
C GLU A 412 0.99 9.85 10.21
N TYR A 413 2.15 10.49 10.30
CA TYR A 413 3.24 10.24 9.36
C TYR A 413 3.73 8.79 9.44
N GLY A 414 3.73 8.11 8.30
CA GLY A 414 4.21 6.74 8.16
C GLY A 414 3.18 5.66 8.49
N SER A 415 1.90 5.94 8.30
CA SER A 415 0.84 4.94 8.49
C SER A 415 0.93 3.75 7.52
N GLY A 416 0.33 2.62 7.91
CA GLY A 416 0.24 1.43 7.09
C GLY A 416 1.35 0.38 7.31
N SER A 417 2.16 0.11 6.27
CA SER A 417 3.09 -1.02 6.23
C SER A 417 4.32 -0.84 7.13
N SER A 418 4.81 -1.93 7.72
CA SER A 418 6.02 -1.94 8.56
C SER A 418 7.36 -1.84 7.78
N ARG A 419 7.33 -1.42 6.51
CA ARG A 419 8.51 -1.51 5.62
C ARG A 419 9.61 -0.55 6.09
N ASP A 420 10.78 -1.07 6.42
CA ASP A 420 11.94 -0.28 6.87
C ASP A 420 12.57 0.54 5.74
N TRP A 421 12.31 0.19 4.47
CA TRP A 421 12.64 1.01 3.31
C TRP A 421 12.00 2.40 3.34
N ALA A 422 10.90 2.60 4.08
CA ALA A 422 10.37 3.93 4.35
C ALA A 422 11.27 4.79 5.28
N ALA A 423 12.29 4.22 5.90
CA ALA A 423 13.33 4.96 6.63
C ALA A 423 14.70 4.88 5.94
N LYS A 424 15.08 3.70 5.41
CA LYS A 424 16.32 3.53 4.62
C LYS A 424 16.35 4.42 3.38
N GLY A 425 15.21 4.53 2.69
CA GLY A 425 15.04 5.42 1.54
C GLY A 425 15.37 6.88 1.89
N PRO A 426 14.62 7.52 2.82
CA PRO A 426 14.92 8.87 3.28
C PRO A 426 16.37 9.07 3.74
N TYR A 427 16.93 8.09 4.46
CA TYR A 427 18.32 8.11 4.88
C TYR A 427 19.29 8.22 3.69
N LEU A 428 19.08 7.41 2.65
CA LEU A 428 19.89 7.44 1.41
C LEU A 428 19.65 8.70 0.57
N LEU A 429 18.50 9.36 0.70
CA LEU A 429 18.27 10.68 0.13
C LEU A 429 18.99 11.81 0.89
N GLY A 430 19.65 11.52 2.01
CA GLY A 430 20.33 12.52 2.83
C GLY A 430 19.44 13.22 3.86
N ILE A 431 18.22 12.72 4.10
CA ILE A 431 17.35 13.25 5.15
C ILE A 431 17.94 12.92 6.54
N ARG A 432 18.06 13.95 7.39
CA ARG A 432 18.62 13.86 8.74
C ARG A 432 17.58 14.02 9.84
N ALA A 433 16.50 14.74 9.59
CA ALA A 433 15.39 14.88 10.52
C ALA A 433 14.05 14.97 9.79
N VAL A 434 13.00 14.61 10.52
CA VAL A 434 11.61 14.80 10.09
C VAL A 434 10.93 15.65 11.16
N ILE A 435 10.16 16.67 10.79
CA ILE A 435 9.31 17.43 11.72
C ILE A 435 7.86 17.15 11.35
N ALA A 436 7.14 16.43 12.22
CA ALA A 436 5.75 16.03 11.97
C ALA A 436 4.81 16.45 13.11
N GLU A 437 3.51 16.53 12.86
CA GLU A 437 2.53 16.72 13.94
C GLU A 437 2.37 15.46 14.79
N SER A 438 2.38 14.28 14.15
CA SER A 438 2.38 12.99 14.83
C SER A 438 2.95 11.88 13.94
N TYR A 439 3.38 10.79 14.56
CA TYR A 439 3.98 9.63 13.89
C TYR A 439 3.22 8.36 14.19
N GLU A 440 3.19 7.48 13.19
CA GLU A 440 2.80 6.10 13.42
C GLU A 440 3.91 5.26 14.03
N ARG A 441 3.53 4.38 14.96
CA ARG A 441 4.45 3.76 15.93
C ARG A 441 5.63 3.06 15.26
N ILE A 442 5.36 2.21 14.27
CA ILE A 442 6.40 1.41 13.59
C ILE A 442 7.32 2.31 12.76
N HIS A 443 6.76 3.31 12.09
CA HIS A 443 7.54 4.19 11.23
C HIS A 443 8.51 5.05 12.06
N ARG A 444 8.06 5.62 13.18
CA ARG A 444 8.93 6.34 14.13
C ARG A 444 10.13 5.48 14.54
N SER A 445 9.89 4.22 14.95
CA SER A 445 10.96 3.30 15.33
C SER A 445 11.93 3.00 14.17
N ASN A 446 11.43 2.89 12.94
CA ASN A 446 12.29 2.69 11.77
C ASN A 446 13.18 3.91 11.49
N LEU A 447 12.66 5.14 11.66
CA LEU A 447 13.46 6.38 11.51
C LEU A 447 14.62 6.39 12.51
N VAL A 448 14.33 6.14 13.79
CA VAL A 448 15.35 6.01 14.86
C VAL A 448 16.35 4.91 14.52
N GLY A 449 15.88 3.76 14.05
CA GLY A 449 16.73 2.63 13.66
C GLY A 449 17.71 2.97 12.54
N MET A 450 17.39 3.94 11.68
CA MET A 450 18.27 4.46 10.62
C MET A 450 19.06 5.71 11.05
N GLY A 451 18.92 6.18 12.29
CA GLY A 451 19.59 7.38 12.79
C GLY A 451 18.97 8.70 12.31
N ILE A 452 17.78 8.68 11.69
CA ILE A 452 17.02 9.89 11.37
C ILE A 452 16.34 10.39 12.65
N ILE A 453 16.39 11.70 12.90
CA ILE A 453 15.81 12.31 14.10
C ILE A 453 14.31 12.57 13.87
N PRO A 454 13.39 11.86 14.55
CA PRO A 454 11.96 12.20 14.51
C PRO A 454 11.69 13.36 15.48
N LEU A 455 11.23 14.48 14.95
CA LEU A 455 10.82 15.67 15.70
C LEU A 455 9.31 15.83 15.59
N GLN A 456 8.69 16.23 16.69
CA GLN A 456 7.26 16.46 16.74
C GLN A 456 6.96 17.89 17.16
N TYR A 457 6.05 18.56 16.46
CA TYR A 457 5.52 19.86 16.92
C TYR A 457 4.89 19.75 18.31
N LEU A 458 4.87 20.87 19.05
CA LEU A 458 4.14 20.91 20.32
C LEU A 458 2.62 20.78 20.08
N PRO A 459 1.84 20.33 21.08
CA PRO A 459 0.38 20.27 20.96
C PRO A 459 -0.21 21.60 20.49
N GLY A 460 -1.01 21.55 19.43
CA GLY A 460 -1.64 22.73 18.82
C GLY A 460 -0.74 23.53 17.86
N GLN A 461 0.50 23.09 17.62
CA GLN A 461 1.40 23.69 16.64
C GLN A 461 1.58 22.78 15.42
N ASN A 462 1.76 23.40 14.26
CA ASN A 462 2.16 22.76 13.02
C ASN A 462 2.86 23.76 12.08
N ALA A 463 3.14 23.34 10.84
CA ALA A 463 3.78 24.19 9.85
C ALA A 463 2.94 25.46 9.55
N GLU A 464 1.61 25.35 9.39
CA GLU A 464 0.77 26.53 9.12
C GLU A 464 0.70 27.49 10.31
N SER A 465 0.47 26.99 11.54
CA SER A 465 0.33 27.84 12.74
C SER A 465 1.63 28.58 13.08
N LEU A 466 2.76 27.98 12.71
CA LEU A 466 4.09 28.57 12.86
C LEU A 466 4.50 29.35 11.61
N GLU A 467 3.64 29.47 10.60
CA GLU A 467 3.91 30.13 9.31
C GLU A 467 5.25 29.69 8.71
N LEU A 468 5.49 28.37 8.70
CA LEU A 468 6.66 27.75 8.06
C LEU A 468 6.32 27.43 6.61
N THR A 469 7.02 28.07 5.68
CA THR A 469 6.78 27.86 4.25
C THR A 469 7.49 26.60 3.73
N GLY A 470 8.59 26.22 4.39
CA GLY A 470 9.53 25.20 3.96
C GLY A 470 10.66 25.74 3.09
N TYR A 471 10.61 27.01 2.67
CA TYR A 471 11.69 27.67 1.92
C TYR A 471 12.81 28.20 2.81
N GLU A 472 12.61 28.21 4.12
CA GLU A 472 13.61 28.61 5.10
C GLU A 472 14.81 27.64 5.11
N VAL A 473 15.90 28.09 5.73
CA VAL A 473 17.00 27.23 6.16
C VAL A 473 16.80 26.88 7.63
N TYR A 474 16.98 25.62 8.00
CA TYR A 474 16.69 25.12 9.35
C TYR A 474 17.97 24.68 10.07
N ASP A 475 18.11 25.13 11.31
CA ASP A 475 19.13 24.69 12.27
C ASP A 475 18.45 23.96 13.44
N ILE A 476 18.87 22.72 13.68
CA ILE A 476 18.35 21.83 14.72
C ILE A 476 19.52 21.38 15.60
N ALA A 477 19.53 21.88 16.84
CA ALA A 477 20.54 21.52 17.83
C ALA A 477 20.03 20.39 18.73
N VAL A 478 20.45 19.16 18.44
CA VAL A 478 20.24 18.02 19.35
C VAL A 478 21.41 17.98 20.35
N PRO A 479 21.17 18.11 21.66
CA PRO A 479 22.25 18.10 22.65
C PRO A 479 22.84 16.69 22.83
N ASP A 480 24.13 16.59 23.13
CA ASP A 480 24.82 15.31 23.35
C ASP A 480 24.18 14.47 24.48
N ASN A 481 23.72 15.16 25.53
CA ASN A 481 23.03 14.57 26.67
C ASN A 481 21.49 14.54 26.52
N CYS A 482 20.99 14.52 25.28
CA CYS A 482 19.55 14.46 24.98
C CYS A 482 18.88 13.34 25.79
N GLN A 483 17.76 13.67 26.43
CA GLN A 483 16.90 12.75 27.17
C GLN A 483 15.70 12.31 26.32
N PRO A 484 15.05 11.17 26.65
CA PRO A 484 13.85 10.74 25.95
C PRO A 484 12.74 11.79 26.02
N GLY A 485 12.11 12.10 24.89
CA GLY A 485 11.04 13.09 24.80
C GLY A 485 11.46 14.53 25.09
N GLN A 486 12.76 14.84 25.10
CA GLN A 486 13.25 16.19 25.39
C GLN A 486 12.76 17.20 24.34
N LYS A 487 12.41 18.40 24.81
CA LYS A 487 12.14 19.54 23.93
C LYS A 487 13.45 20.19 23.47
N ILE A 488 13.54 20.50 22.18
CA ILE A 488 14.66 21.24 21.60
C ILE A 488 14.15 22.41 20.77
N THR A 489 15.00 23.41 20.56
CA THR A 489 14.70 24.56 19.72
C THR A 489 15.15 24.32 18.28
N VAL A 490 14.27 24.63 17.34
CA VAL A 490 14.59 24.77 15.91
C VAL A 490 14.63 26.26 15.58
N THR A 491 15.66 26.68 14.85
CA THR A 491 15.81 28.05 14.38
C THR A 491 15.82 28.08 12.85
N THR A 492 15.24 29.11 12.26
CA THR A 492 15.30 29.37 10.83
C THR A 492 16.17 30.59 10.50
N ASP A 493 16.65 30.69 9.26
CA ASP A 493 17.44 31.83 8.77
C ASP A 493 16.69 33.18 8.80
N ASN A 494 15.35 33.16 8.73
CA ASN A 494 14.52 34.36 8.92
C ASN A 494 14.37 34.78 10.41
N GLY A 495 15.05 34.12 11.33
CA GLY A 495 15.07 34.45 12.76
C GLY A 495 13.96 33.80 13.60
N LYS A 496 13.03 33.06 12.99
CA LYS A 496 11.96 32.35 13.71
C LYS A 496 12.55 31.23 14.56
N LYS A 497 12.02 31.07 15.77
CA LYS A 497 12.41 30.04 16.74
C LYS A 497 11.17 29.37 17.29
N PHE A 498 11.18 28.05 17.34
CA PHE A 498 10.10 27.26 17.90
C PHE A 498 10.63 26.00 18.56
N GLU A 499 9.84 25.43 19.47
CA GLU A 499 10.18 24.19 20.17
C GLU A 499 9.54 22.99 19.49
N VAL A 500 10.25 21.87 19.52
CA VAL A 500 9.77 20.55 19.08
C VAL A 500 10.16 19.50 20.11
N ILE A 501 9.40 18.42 20.20
CA ILE A 501 9.71 17.24 21.00
C ILE A 501 10.58 16.30 20.16
N VAL A 502 11.74 15.91 20.66
CA VAL A 502 12.55 14.86 20.05
C VAL A 502 11.94 13.51 20.41
N ARG A 503 11.44 12.78 19.41
CA ARG A 503 10.72 11.51 19.58
C ARG A 503 11.64 10.30 19.67
N PHE A 504 12.71 10.44 20.44
CA PHE A 504 13.38 9.30 21.06
C PHE A 504 12.60 8.94 22.32
N ASP A 505 11.86 7.83 22.29
CA ASP A 505 10.89 7.53 23.35
C ASP A 505 11.54 6.72 24.50
N THR A 506 12.77 6.24 24.31
CA THR A 506 13.50 5.41 25.29
C THR A 506 15.00 5.70 25.27
N GLU A 507 15.72 5.28 26.32
CA GLU A 507 17.20 5.30 26.34
C GLU A 507 17.83 4.43 25.24
N VAL A 508 17.13 3.38 24.82
CA VAL A 508 17.58 2.50 23.73
C VAL A 508 17.51 3.23 22.39
N ASP A 509 16.46 4.04 22.17
CA ASP A 509 16.34 4.89 20.98
C ASP A 509 17.53 5.87 20.89
N LEU A 510 17.87 6.51 22.01
CA LEU A 510 19.04 7.39 22.11
C LEU A 510 20.35 6.66 21.86
N THR A 511 20.48 5.43 22.37
CA THR A 511 21.64 4.57 22.12
C THR A 511 21.78 4.28 20.63
N TYR A 512 20.71 3.92 19.93
CA TYR A 512 20.76 3.71 18.49
C TYR A 512 21.13 4.98 17.74
N PHE A 513 20.56 6.13 18.12
CA PHE A 513 20.90 7.42 17.51
C PHE A 513 22.39 7.75 17.66
N ARG A 514 22.96 7.60 18.87
CA ARG A 514 24.41 7.82 19.12
C ARG A 514 25.30 6.91 18.27
N HIS A 515 24.84 5.70 17.96
CA HIS A 515 25.56 4.77 17.09
C HIS A 515 25.33 5.05 15.58
N GLY A 516 24.48 6.01 15.22
CA GLY A 516 24.09 6.27 13.83
C GLY A 516 23.13 5.23 13.25
N GLY A 517 22.45 4.46 14.10
CA GLY A 517 21.46 3.44 13.72
C GLY A 517 21.61 2.13 14.50
N ILE A 518 20.53 1.32 14.48
CA ILE A 518 20.47 0.03 15.19
C ILE A 518 21.45 -0.99 14.64
N LEU A 519 21.64 -1.06 13.32
CA LEU A 519 22.57 -2.01 12.69
C LEU A 519 24.02 -1.64 13.02
N ASN A 520 24.34 -0.35 13.04
CA ASN A 520 25.66 0.15 13.42
C ASN A 520 25.96 -0.17 14.89
N TYR A 521 24.96 -0.07 15.77
CA TYR A 521 25.05 -0.54 17.16
C TYR A 521 25.36 -2.03 17.24
N MET A 522 24.62 -2.86 16.49
CA MET A 522 24.80 -4.31 16.52
C MET A 522 26.16 -4.74 15.99
N ILE A 523 26.66 -4.13 14.91
CA ILE A 523 28.00 -4.42 14.38
C ILE A 523 29.07 -4.08 15.42
N ARG A 524 29.04 -2.88 16.01
CA ARG A 524 30.00 -2.49 17.06
C ARG A 524 29.97 -3.40 18.29
N LYS A 525 28.82 -3.96 18.63
CA LYS A 525 28.67 -4.91 19.74
C LYS A 525 29.24 -6.30 19.44
N MET A 526 29.34 -6.67 18.16
CA MET A 526 29.86 -7.96 17.71
C MET A 526 31.36 -7.92 17.38
N LEU A 527 31.94 -6.73 17.19
CA LEU A 527 33.38 -6.47 17.03
C LEU A 527 34.09 -6.36 18.39
#